data_AF-A0A0G0T8J4-F1
#
_entry.id   AF-A0A0G0T8J4-F1
#
_cell.length_a   1.000
_cell.length_b   1.000
_cell.length_c   1.000
_cell.angle_alpha   90.00
_cell.angle_beta   90.00
_cell.angle_gamma   90.00
#
_symmetry.space_group_name_H-M   'P 1'
#
loop_
_entity.id
_entity.type
_entity.pdbx_description
1 polymer ?
#
loop_
_entity_poly.entity_id
_entity_poly.type
_entity_poly.pdbx_seq_one_letter_code
_entity_poly.pdbx_strand_id
1 'polypeptide(L)' 'MFELFQNALLTLVLIKILFLVISFIFTIFLLVVLKQVNSMNRVINEASSGLLIYISILLILLSAVLFLTALVIL' A
#
# COMPACT_ATOMS: atom_id res chain seq x y z
N MET A 1 5.52 -15.68 -34.05
CA MET A 1 5.57 -16.35 -32.73
C MET A 1 6.48 -15.60 -31.75
N PHE A 2 7.70 -15.22 -32.17
CA PHE A 2 8.64 -14.43 -31.36
C PHE A 2 8.09 -13.05 -30.90
N GLU A 3 7.44 -12.29 -31.79
CA GLU A 3 6.85 -10.98 -31.46
C GLU A 3 5.73 -11.08 -30.42
N LEU A 4 4.90 -12.13 -30.47
CA LEU A 4 3.86 -12.37 -29.47
C LEU A 4 4.45 -12.62 -28.09
N PHE A 5 5.56 -13.36 -28.01
CA PHE A 5 6.27 -13.62 -26.77
C PHE A 5 6.93 -12.36 -26.20
N GLN A 6 7.55 -11.55 -27.05
CA GLN A 6 8.13 -10.26 -26.66
C GLN A 6 7.07 -9.30 -26.11
N ASN A 7 5.91 -9.20 -26.78
CA ASN A 7 4.80 -8.38 -26.32
C ASN A 7 4.24 -8.88 -24.98
N ALA A 8 4.09 -10.20 -24.80
CA ALA A 8 3.63 -10.77 -23.54
C ALA A 8 4.58 -10.46 -22.37
N LEU A 9 5.90 -10.55 -22.58
CA LEU A 9 6.89 -10.15 -21.58
C LEU A 9 6.80 -8.66 -21.22
N LEU A 10 6.66 -7.80 -22.22
CA LEU A 10 6.49 -6.35 -22.02
C LEU A 10 5.22 -6.04 -21.22
N THR A 11 4.11 -6.69 -21.54
CA THR A 11 2.85 -6.56 -20.79
C THR A 11 3.01 -7.02 -19.33
N LEU A 12 3.71 -8.12 -19.08
CA LEU A 12 3.97 -8.60 -17.72
C LEU A 12 4.80 -7.60 -16.91
N VAL A 13 5.85 -7.02 -17.50
CA VAL A 13 6.66 -5.99 -16.84
C VAL A 13 5.81 -4.75 -16.53
N LEU A 14 4.98 -4.30 -17.46
CA LEU A 14 4.08 -3.15 -17.25
C LEU A 14 3.08 -3.40 -16.11
N ILE A 15 2.51 -4.59 -16.02
CA ILE A 15 1.59 -4.97 -14.93
C ILE A 15 2.31 -4.91 -13.58
N LYS A 16 3.54 -5.43 -13.49
CA LYS A 16 4.33 -5.38 -12.26
C LYS A 16 4.63 -3.94 -11.83
N ILE A 17 5.02 -3.08 -12.78
CA ILE A 17 5.26 -1.65 -12.51
C ILE A 17 3.99 -0.98 -12.01
N LEU A 18 2.84 -1.23 -12.66
CA LEU A 18 1.55 -0.69 -12.23
C LEU A 18 1.20 -1.14 -10.80
N PHE A 19 1.42 -2.41 -10.48
CA PHE A 19 1.18 -2.96 -9.14
C PHE A 19 2.06 -2.27 -8.09
N LEU A 20 3.34 -2.02 -8.40
CA LEU A 20 4.27 -1.30 -7.52
C LEU A 20 3.77 0.13 -7.25
N VAL A 21 3.35 0.85 -8.30
CA VAL A 21 2.84 2.23 -8.18
C VAL A 21 1.56 2.28 -7.33
N ILE A 22 0.61 1.37 -7.57
CA ILE A 22 -0.64 1.32 -6.80
C ILE A 22 -0.34 1.00 -5.33
N SER A 23 0.56 0.06 -5.05
CA SER A 23 0.96 -0.30 -3.68
C SER A 23 1.63 0.88 -2.95
N PHE A 24 2.44 1.66 -3.66
CA PHE A 24 3.03 2.87 -3.11
C PHE A 24 1.97 3.92 -2.76
N ILE A 25 1.04 4.20 -3.68
CA ILE A 25 -0.08 5.14 -3.47
C ILE A 25 -0.94 4.67 -2.28
N PHE A 26 -1.23 3.38 -2.19
CA PHE A 26 -1.98 2.79 -1.08
C PHE A 26 -1.27 2.99 0.26
N THR A 27 0.05 2.81 0.31
CA THR A 27 0.85 3.05 1.52
C THR A 27 0.77 4.51 1.95
N ILE A 28 0.90 5.46 1.02
CA ILE A 28 0.76 6.90 1.30
C ILE A 28 -0.64 7.20 1.83
N PHE A 29 -1.68 6.64 1.21
CA PHE A 29 -3.06 6.81 1.63
C PHE A 29 -3.25 6.36 3.09
N LEU A 30 -2.72 5.20 3.47
CA LEU A 30 -2.80 4.71 4.85
C LEU A 30 -2.09 5.64 5.85
N LEU A 31 -0.95 6.22 5.49
CA LEU A 31 -0.27 7.21 6.34
C LEU A 31 -1.12 8.47 6.56
N VAL A 32 -1.81 8.94 5.52
CA VAL A 32 -2.74 10.08 5.63
C VAL A 32 -3.91 9.73 6.53
N VAL A 33 -4.51 8.54 6.36
CA VAL A 33 -5.61 8.06 7.21
C VAL A 33 -5.17 7.98 8.68
N LEU A 34 -3.99 7.41 8.96
CA LEU A 34 -3.45 7.34 10.33
C LEU A 34 -3.30 8.73 10.94
N LYS A 35 -2.79 9.70 10.17
CA LYS A 35 -2.67 11.09 10.63
C LYS A 35 -4.05 11.70 10.94
N GLN A 36 -5.06 11.44 10.12
CA GLN A 36 -6.42 11.92 10.34
C GLN A 36 -7.04 11.29 11.60
N VAL A 37 -6.93 9.98 11.77
CA VAL A 37 -7.41 9.26 12.96
C VAL A 37 -6.75 9.80 14.23
N ASN A 38 -5.44 10.00 14.22
CA ASN A 38 -4.72 10.59 15.36
C ASN A 38 -5.17 12.02 15.66
N SER A 39 -5.41 12.83 14.62
CA SER A 39 -5.90 14.20 14.78
C SER A 39 -7.31 14.23 15.38
N MET A 40 -8.20 13.34 14.94
CA MET A 40 -9.56 13.22 15.47
C MET A 40 -9.55 12.72 16.91
N ASN A 41 -8.70 11.74 17.22
CA ASN A 41 -8.59 11.20 18.58
C ASN A 41 -8.21 12.27 19.60
N ARG A 42 -7.27 13.17 19.25
CA ARG A 42 -6.86 14.29 20.10
C ARG A 42 -8.01 15.24 20.43
N VAL A 43 -9.01 15.37 19.56
CA VAL A 43 -10.12 16.30 19.72
C VAL A 43 -11.28 15.67 20.50
N ILE A 44 -11.60 14.41 20.21
CA ILE A 44 -12.83 13.75 20.70
C ILE A 44 -12.56 12.89 21.96
N ASN A 45 -11.30 12.60 22.29
CA ASN A 45 -10.88 11.90 23.50
C ASN A 45 -11.64 10.59 23.75
N GLU A 46 -11.90 9.83 22.69
CA GLU A 46 -12.65 8.56 22.73
C GLU A 46 -11.73 7.37 23.04
N ALA A 47 -12.17 6.52 23.97
CA ALA A 47 -11.46 5.30 24.37
C ALA A 47 -11.39 4.22 23.25
N SER A 48 -12.24 4.31 22.22
CA SER A 48 -12.28 3.37 21.08
C SER A 48 -11.13 3.55 20.09
N SER A 49 -10.44 4.69 20.15
CA SER A 49 -9.41 5.11 19.20
C SER A 49 -8.15 4.25 19.18
N GLY A 50 -7.80 3.64 20.32
CA GLY A 50 -6.59 2.82 20.43
C GLY A 50 -6.60 1.64 19.47
N LEU A 51 -7.74 0.95 19.36
CA LEU A 51 -7.91 -0.20 18.47
C LEU A 51 -7.77 0.20 16.99
N LEU A 52 -8.38 1.32 16.59
CA LEU A 52 -8.26 1.86 15.23
C LEU A 52 -6.82 2.21 14.87
N ILE A 53 -6.05 2.78 15.81
CA ILE A 53 -4.63 3.08 15.61
C ILE A 53 -3.83 1.79 15.40
N TYR A 54 -4.04 0.75 16.23
CA TYR A 54 -3.34 -0.53 16.07
C TYR A 54 -3.65 -1.22 14.74
N ILE A 55 -4.91 -1.23 14.30
CA ILE A 55 -5.29 -1.76 12.98
C ILE A 55 -4.62 -0.96 11.86
N SER A 56 -4.62 0.37 11.98
CA SER A 56 -3.99 1.24 10.97
C SER A 56 -2.49 0.97 10.84
N ILE A 57 -1.78 0.81 11.97
CA ILE A 57 -0.35 0.45 11.98
C ILE A 57 -0.13 -0.93 11.35
N LEU A 58 -0.96 -1.92 11.68
CA LEU A 58 -0.88 -3.26 11.07
C LEU A 58 -1.05 -3.19 9.55
N LEU A 59 -2.04 -2.43 9.06
CA LEU A 59 -2.29 -2.25 7.63
C LEU A 59 -1.11 -1.55 6.93
N ILE A 60 -0.48 -0.56 7.57
CA ILE A 60 0.72 0.10 7.04
C ILE A 60 1.88 -0.90 6.92
N LEU A 61 2.11 -1.72 7.95
CA LEU A 61 3.16 -2.75 7.92
C LEU A 61 2.90 -3.78 6.83
N LEU A 62 1.65 -4.25 6.69
CA LEU A 62 1.27 -5.20 5.64
C LEU A 62 1.47 -4.58 4.25
N SER A 63 1.08 -3.32 4.07
CA SER A 63 1.29 -2.57 2.83
C SER A 63 2.78 -2.43 2.50
N ALA A 64 3.62 -2.14 3.49
CA ALA A 64 5.07 -2.06 3.31
C ALA A 64 5.67 -3.41 2.89
N VAL A 65 5.22 -4.52 3.50
CA VAL A 65 5.65 -5.88 3.10
C VAL A 65 5.23 -6.20 1.67
N LEU A 66 3.98 -5.87 1.28
CA LEU A 66 3.50 -6.03 -0.09
C LEU A 66 4.31 -5.20 -1.09
N PHE A 67 4.64 -3.96 -0.74
CA PHE A 67 5.45 -3.07 -1.56
C PHE A 67 6.87 -3.62 -1.76
N LEU A 68 7.53 -4.05 -0.67
CA LEU A 68 8.86 -4.67 -0.73
C LEU A 68 8.85 -5.96 -1.56
N THR A 69 7.81 -6.78 -1.40
CA THR A 69 7.65 -8.02 -2.19
C THR A 69 7.48 -7.71 -3.67
N ALA A 70 6.65 -6.72 -4.01
CA ALA A 70 6.47 -6.26 -5.39
C ALA A 70 7.79 -5.70 -5.99
N LEU A 71 8.59 -5.01 -5.17
CA LEU A 71 9.89 -4.47 -5.57
C LEU A 71 10.93 -5.57 -5.85
N VAL A 72 10.95 -6.65 -5.06
CA VAL A 72 11.88 -7.78 -5.26
C VAL A 72 11.50 -8.62 -6.49
N ILE A 73 10.21 -8.72 -6.81
CA ILE A 73 9.70 -9.52 -7.94
C ILE A 73 9.81 -8.77 -9.28
N LEU A 74 9.87 -7.44 -9.26
CA LEU A 74 10.03 -6.61 -10.45
C LEU A 74 11.46 -6.69 -11.00
#